data_AF-A0A8J7QRS6-F1
#
_entry.id   AF-A0A8J7QRS6-F1
#
_cell.length_a   1.000
_cell.length_b   1.000
_cell.length_c   1.000
_cell.angle_alpha   90.00
_cell.angle_beta   90.00
_cell.angle_gamma   90.00
#
_symmetry.space_group_name_H-M   'P 1'
#
loop_
_entity.id
_entity.type
_entity.pdbx_description
1 polymer ?
#
loop_
_entity_poly.entity_id
_entity_poly.type
_entity_poly.pdbx_seq_one_letter_code
_entity_poly.pdbx_strand_id
1 'polypeptide(L)'
;MYLKVDKLKISLLQFGQLFLADASEESLDYGYENVYEWMYVDIPGYDFSLNISREHGVADLDDAVLDEYEGNEAALNEILDPGPIYIIGWDRVNDCLIDDLSNLLIFKIHEISNSNMTVYPGRINIDQPGPEPLFHIKKKEI
;
A
#
# COMPACT_ATOMS: atom_id res chain seq x y z
N MET A 1 12.52 -5.17 6.05
CA MET A 1 12.13 -3.78 6.35
C MET A 1 10.73 -3.58 5.80
N TYR A 2 9.90 -2.75 6.43
CA TYR A 2 8.63 -2.36 5.84
C TYR A 2 8.35 -0.88 6.04
N LEU A 3 7.57 -0.32 5.12
CA LEU A 3 7.11 1.07 5.19
C LEU A 3 5.63 1.08 5.51
N LYS A 4 5.22 2.04 6.32
CA LYS A 4 3.82 2.37 6.59
C LYS A 4 3.57 3.79 6.10
N VAL A 5 2.78 3.93 5.07
CA VAL A 5 2.28 5.22 4.57
C VAL A 5 0.96 5.51 5.27
N ASP A 6 0.79 6.75 5.76
CA ASP A 6 -0.47 7.19 6.38
C ASP A 6 -1.65 7.00 5.41
N LYS A 7 -2.87 6.89 5.97
CA LYS A 7 -4.10 6.66 5.21
C LYS A 7 -4.20 7.61 4.01
N LEU A 8 -4.48 7.04 2.84
CA LEU A 8 -4.71 7.76 1.60
C LEU A 8 -6.10 7.41 1.04
N LYS A 9 -6.89 8.44 0.72
CA LYS A 9 -8.20 8.31 0.07
C LYS A 9 -8.06 8.18 -1.46
N ILE A 10 -7.33 7.15 -1.89
CA ILE A 10 -7.23 6.70 -3.29
C ILE A 10 -7.27 5.17 -3.29
N SER A 11 -7.67 4.52 -4.40
CA SER A 11 -7.61 3.06 -4.51
C SER A 11 -6.16 2.57 -4.54
N LEU A 12 -5.92 1.27 -4.24
CA LEU A 12 -4.58 0.72 -4.32
C LEU A 12 -4.05 0.70 -5.77
N LEU A 13 -4.94 0.51 -6.74
CA LEU A 13 -4.63 0.65 -8.18
C LEU A 13 -4.17 2.08 -8.51
N GLN A 14 -4.90 3.10 -8.06
CA GLN A 14 -4.50 4.50 -8.22
C GLN A 14 -3.14 4.77 -7.58
N PHE A 15 -2.89 4.22 -6.38
CA PHE A 15 -1.58 4.32 -5.72
C PHE A 15 -0.47 3.66 -6.55
N GLY A 16 -0.73 2.47 -7.10
CA GLY A 16 0.15 1.75 -8.00
C GLY A 16 0.54 2.54 -9.26
N GLN A 17 -0.44 3.18 -9.88
CA GLN A 17 -0.25 4.03 -11.06
C GLN A 17 0.67 5.22 -10.78
N LEU A 18 0.76 5.69 -9.53
CA LEU A 18 1.72 6.75 -9.18
C LEU A 18 3.18 6.31 -9.35
N PHE A 19 3.47 5.00 -9.31
CA PHE A 19 4.81 4.44 -9.54
C PHE A 19 5.13 4.22 -11.02
N LEU A 20 4.10 3.92 -11.81
CA LEU A 20 4.20 3.54 -13.20
C LEU A 20 3.15 4.34 -13.99
N ALA A 21 3.49 5.57 -14.38
CA ALA A 21 2.56 6.53 -14.99
C ALA A 21 1.85 6.01 -16.26
N ASP A 22 2.43 5.00 -16.93
CA ASP A 22 1.88 4.37 -18.14
C ASP A 22 1.26 2.98 -17.88
N ALA A 23 1.20 2.51 -16.63
CA ALA A 23 0.61 1.22 -16.29
C ALA A 23 -0.92 1.27 -16.39
N SER A 24 -1.51 0.39 -17.20
CA SER A 24 -2.94 0.10 -17.14
C SER A 24 -3.25 -0.71 -15.87
N GLU A 25 -4.49 -0.67 -15.40
CA GLU A 25 -4.93 -1.51 -14.27
C GLU A 25 -4.68 -3.01 -14.55
N GLU A 26 -4.90 -3.46 -15.78
CA GLU A 26 -4.65 -4.84 -16.22
C GLU A 26 -3.17 -5.24 -16.17
N SER A 27 -2.25 -4.27 -16.10
CA SER A 27 -0.81 -4.52 -16.01
C SER A 27 -0.30 -4.65 -14.57
N LEU A 28 -1.14 -4.29 -13.59
CA LEU A 28 -0.81 -4.40 -12.17
C LEU A 28 -1.32 -5.74 -11.65
N ASP A 29 -0.41 -6.51 -11.03
CA ASP A 29 -0.76 -7.75 -10.35
C ASP A 29 -1.45 -7.39 -9.03
N TYR A 30 -2.76 -7.19 -9.09
CA TYR A 30 -3.62 -6.71 -8.02
C TYR A 30 -4.67 -7.77 -7.67
N GLY A 31 -4.97 -7.89 -6.39
CA GLY A 31 -6.02 -8.75 -5.88
C GLY A 31 -6.58 -8.28 -4.56
N TYR A 32 -7.70 -8.87 -4.17
CA TYR A 32 -8.31 -8.63 -2.87
C TYR A 32 -8.71 -9.97 -2.24
N GLU A 33 -8.60 -10.04 -0.92
CA GLU A 33 -9.03 -11.18 -0.12
C GLU A 33 -9.70 -10.65 1.15
N ASN A 34 -10.98 -10.98 1.33
CA ASN A 34 -11.80 -10.50 2.44
C ASN A 34 -11.77 -8.96 2.55
N VAL A 35 -11.21 -8.43 3.65
CA VAL A 35 -11.10 -6.99 3.96
C VAL A 35 -9.78 -6.37 3.50
N TYR A 36 -8.89 -7.16 2.88
CA TYR A 36 -7.57 -6.73 2.45
C TYR A 36 -7.47 -6.66 0.93
N GLU A 37 -6.74 -5.67 0.45
CA GLU A 37 -6.30 -5.57 -0.94
C GLU A 37 -4.78 -5.54 -1.00
N TRP A 38 -4.23 -6.09 -2.08
CA TRP A 38 -2.80 -6.19 -2.31
C TRP A 38 -2.46 -5.98 -3.78
N MET A 39 -1.23 -5.56 -4.03
CA MET A 39 -0.67 -5.49 -5.38
C MET A 39 0.84 -5.74 -5.38
N TYR A 40 1.36 -6.19 -6.51
CA TYR A 40 2.80 -6.18 -6.80
C TYR A 40 3.13 -5.11 -7.84
N VAL A 41 4.19 -4.33 -7.57
CA VAL A 41 4.70 -3.31 -8.49
C VAL A 41 6.18 -3.55 -8.77
N ASP A 42 6.50 -3.80 -10.04
CA ASP A 42 7.88 -3.91 -10.51
C ASP A 42 8.45 -2.52 -10.82
N ILE A 43 9.35 -2.04 -9.97
CA ILE A 43 9.98 -0.72 -10.17
C ILE A 43 11.19 -0.88 -11.09
N PRO A 44 11.26 -0.16 -12.23
CA PRO A 44 12.43 -0.22 -13.10
C PRO A 44 13.73 0.10 -12.35
N GLY A 45 14.73 -0.79 -12.50
CA GLY A 45 16.03 -0.67 -11.84
C GLY A 45 16.16 -1.44 -10.52
N TYR A 46 15.11 -2.12 -10.07
CA TYR A 46 15.15 -3.06 -8.96
C TYR A 46 14.89 -4.49 -9.47
N ASP A 47 15.52 -5.48 -8.82
CA ASP A 47 15.41 -6.90 -9.13
C ASP A 47 14.35 -7.62 -8.27
N PHE A 48 13.48 -6.84 -7.63
CA PHE A 48 12.38 -7.31 -6.80
C PHE A 48 11.12 -6.46 -7.04
N SER A 49 9.98 -6.99 -6.62
CA SER A 49 8.69 -6.28 -6.67
C SER A 49 8.41 -5.61 -5.33
N LEU A 50 7.73 -4.48 -5.35
CA LEU A 50 7.06 -3.98 -4.16
C LEU A 50 5.77 -4.77 -3.96
N ASN A 51 5.63 -5.47 -2.84
CA ASN A 51 4.32 -5.92 -2.37
C ASN A 51 3.72 -4.78 -1.55
N ILE A 52 2.57 -4.30 -1.99
CA ILE A 52 1.84 -3.17 -1.42
C ILE A 52 0.49 -3.71 -0.97
N SER A 53 0.08 -3.42 0.26
CA SER A 53 -1.17 -3.93 0.81
C SER A 53 -1.80 -2.97 1.80
N ARG A 54 -3.12 -3.09 1.99
CA ARG A 54 -3.86 -2.40 3.05
C ARG A 54 -5.22 -3.06 3.29
N GLU A 55 -5.87 -2.64 4.37
CA GLU A 55 -7.30 -2.85 4.59
C GLU A 55 -8.07 -1.83 3.74
N HIS A 56 -9.12 -2.27 3.03
CA HIS A 56 -9.81 -1.45 2.01
C HIS A 56 -10.95 -0.56 2.54
N GLY A 57 -11.33 -0.71 3.81
CA GLY A 57 -12.26 0.16 4.53
C GLY A 57 -13.68 -0.39 4.64
N VAL A 58 -13.98 -1.54 4.01
CA VAL A 58 -15.33 -2.13 4.04
C VAL A 58 -15.63 -2.78 5.39
N ALA A 59 -14.60 -3.21 6.13
CA ALA A 59 -14.79 -3.86 7.42
C ALA A 59 -15.51 -2.98 8.47
N ASP A 60 -15.45 -1.66 8.27
CA ASP A 60 -16.06 -0.66 9.14
C ASP A 60 -17.50 -0.29 8.73
N LEU A 61 -18.01 -0.87 7.63
CA LEU A 61 -19.36 -0.63 7.12
C LEU A 61 -20.31 -1.77 7.50
N ASP A 62 -21.52 -1.42 7.95
CA ASP A 62 -22.58 -2.39 8.19
C ASP A 62 -23.14 -2.95 6.86
N ASP A 63 -23.61 -4.20 6.86
CA ASP A 63 -24.20 -4.85 5.67
C ASP A 63 -25.32 -4.02 5.03
N ALA A 64 -26.13 -3.33 5.83
CA ALA A 64 -27.20 -2.46 5.33
C ALA A 64 -26.69 -1.27 4.51
N VAL A 65 -25.49 -0.75 4.84
CA VAL A 65 -24.82 0.27 4.04
C VAL A 65 -24.28 -0.37 2.77
N LEU A 66 -23.67 -1.55 2.85
CA LEU A 66 -23.16 -2.23 1.64
C LEU A 66 -24.29 -2.55 0.64
N ASP A 67 -25.45 -2.99 1.13
CA ASP A 67 -26.65 -3.23 0.33
C ASP A 67 -27.19 -1.95 -0.34
N GLU A 68 -27.11 -0.79 0.34
CA GLU A 68 -27.54 0.50 -0.22
C GLU A 68 -26.70 0.93 -1.43
N TYR A 69 -25.41 0.58 -1.42
CA TYR A 69 -24.45 0.96 -2.46
C TYR A 69 -24.15 -0.18 -3.45
N GLU A 70 -24.91 -1.27 -3.41
CA GLU A 70 -24.78 -2.38 -4.36
C GLU A 70 -24.94 -1.88 -5.80
N GLY A 71 -23.94 -2.16 -6.65
CA GLY A 71 -23.91 -1.68 -8.03
C GLY A 71 -23.50 -0.21 -8.22
N ASN A 72 -23.08 0.49 -7.16
CA ASN A 72 -22.57 1.85 -7.22
C ASN A 72 -21.21 1.99 -6.51
N GLU A 73 -20.20 1.30 -7.05
CA GLU A 73 -18.82 1.29 -6.53
C GLU A 73 -18.22 2.70 -6.41
N ALA A 74 -18.56 3.62 -7.32
CA ALA A 74 -18.07 4.99 -7.27
C ALA A 74 -18.55 5.70 -6.00
N ALA A 75 -19.83 5.57 -5.64
CA ALA A 75 -20.36 6.17 -4.42
C ALA A 75 -19.90 5.45 -3.15
N LEU A 76 -19.71 4.12 -3.20
CA LEU A 76 -19.13 3.36 -2.10
C LEU A 76 -17.69 3.83 -1.80
N ASN A 77 -16.87 4.02 -2.84
CA ASN A 77 -15.48 4.48 -2.71
C ASN A 77 -15.34 5.86 -2.05
N GLU A 78 -16.34 6.72 -2.14
CA GLU A 78 -16.34 8.04 -1.48
C GLU A 78 -16.50 7.94 0.05
N ILE A 79 -17.18 6.89 0.53
CA ILE A 79 -17.46 6.69 1.97
C ILE A 79 -16.47 5.77 2.66
N LEU A 80 -15.71 4.96 1.91
CA LEU A 80 -14.67 4.09 2.47
C LEU A 80 -13.59 4.91 3.20
N ASP A 81 -13.12 4.38 4.34
CA ASP A 81 -11.99 4.93 5.10
C ASP A 81 -10.84 3.91 5.21
N PRO A 82 -10.12 3.65 4.10
CA PRO A 82 -9.13 2.59 4.04
C PRO A 82 -8.04 2.74 5.10
N GLY A 83 -7.44 1.61 5.45
CA GLY A 83 -6.29 1.54 6.33
C GLY A 83 -5.02 2.21 5.76
N PRO A 84 -3.95 2.33 6.58
CA PRO A 84 -2.64 2.73 6.09
C PRO A 84 -2.10 1.73 5.07
N ILE A 85 -1.26 2.20 4.15
CA ILE A 85 -0.62 1.36 3.14
C ILE A 85 0.69 0.80 3.70
N TYR A 86 0.86 -0.51 3.58
CA TYR A 86 2.09 -1.21 3.92
C TYR A 86 2.83 -1.60 2.66
N ILE A 87 4.14 -1.36 2.65
CA ILE A 87 5.01 -1.67 1.51
C ILE A 87 6.17 -2.52 2.00
N ILE A 88 6.44 -3.61 1.29
CA ILE A 88 7.59 -4.50 1.52
C ILE A 88 8.23 -4.86 0.17
N GLY A 89 9.53 -5.13 0.16
CA GLY A 89 10.17 -5.71 -1.02
C GLY A 89 9.98 -7.23 -1.03
N TRP A 90 9.66 -7.78 -2.20
CA TRP A 90 9.43 -9.20 -2.42
C TRP A 90 10.16 -9.67 -3.67
N ASP A 91 11.11 -10.59 -3.49
CA ASP A 91 11.75 -11.31 -4.57
C ASP A 91 10.81 -12.43 -5.05
N ARG A 92 10.14 -12.19 -6.18
CA ARG A 92 9.20 -13.13 -6.79
C ARG A 92 9.88 -14.37 -7.37
N VAL A 93 11.17 -14.31 -7.68
CA VAL A 93 11.91 -15.44 -8.27
C VAL A 93 12.29 -16.43 -7.18
N ASN A 94 12.76 -15.93 -6.04
CA ASN A 94 13.18 -16.76 -4.91
C ASN A 94 12.11 -16.93 -3.83
N ASP A 95 10.92 -16.33 -4.03
CA ASP A 95 9.78 -16.40 -3.12
C ASP A 95 10.12 -15.94 -1.69
N CYS A 96 10.81 -14.80 -1.59
CA CYS A 96 11.33 -14.32 -0.31
C CYS A 96 11.27 -12.80 -0.14
N LEU A 97 11.29 -12.37 1.13
CA LEU A 97 11.29 -10.95 1.49
C LEU A 97 12.66 -10.33 1.26
N ILE A 98 12.65 -9.09 0.79
CA ILE A 98 13.82 -8.22 0.79
C ILE A 98 13.99 -7.62 2.19
N ASP A 99 15.16 -7.88 2.79
CA ASP A 99 15.42 -7.47 4.16
C ASP A 99 15.55 -5.95 4.32
N ASP A 100 16.11 -5.25 3.34
CA ASP A 100 16.30 -3.79 3.38
C ASP A 100 15.97 -3.14 2.03
N LEU A 101 15.28 -2.00 2.10
CA LEU A 101 15.04 -1.16 0.93
C LEU A 101 16.03 0.01 0.92
N SER A 102 16.48 0.39 -0.28
CA SER A 102 17.41 1.52 -0.42
C SER A 102 16.75 2.83 0.03
N ASN A 103 17.52 3.71 0.67
CA ASN A 103 17.01 5.04 1.04
C ASN A 103 16.46 5.81 -0.18
N LEU A 104 17.06 5.63 -1.37
CA LEU A 104 16.59 6.25 -2.60
C LEU A 104 15.16 5.81 -2.96
N LEU A 105 14.86 4.50 -2.84
CA LEU A 105 13.52 3.97 -3.06
C LEU A 105 12.52 4.48 -2.04
N ILE A 106 12.92 4.49 -0.76
CA ILE A 106 12.10 5.02 0.34
C ILE A 106 11.73 6.49 0.07
N PHE A 107 12.69 7.33 -0.30
CA PHE A 107 12.41 8.72 -0.63
C PHE A 107 11.54 8.87 -1.88
N LYS A 108 11.75 8.04 -2.90
CA LYS A 108 10.88 8.02 -4.09
C LYS A 108 9.43 7.68 -3.73
N ILE A 109 9.21 6.65 -2.92
CA ILE A 109 7.87 6.27 -2.41
C ILE A 109 7.23 7.43 -1.64
N HIS A 110 8.00 8.12 -0.80
CA HIS A 110 7.51 9.28 -0.07
C HIS A 110 7.11 10.44 -0.99
N GLU A 111 7.92 10.75 -2.00
CA GLU A 111 7.62 11.82 -2.96
C GLU A 111 6.38 11.52 -3.81
N ILE A 112 6.22 10.26 -4.21
CA ILE A 112 5.07 9.78 -4.98
C ILE A 112 3.79 9.82 -4.13
N SER A 113 3.85 9.29 -2.90
CA SER A 113 2.69 9.22 -2.02
C SER A 113 2.28 10.57 -1.43
N ASN A 114 3.23 11.52 -1.32
CA ASN A 114 3.05 12.83 -0.70
C ASN A 114 2.28 12.75 0.64
N SER A 115 2.66 11.79 1.47
CA SER A 115 2.03 11.46 2.75
C SER A 115 3.10 11.26 3.81
N ASN A 116 2.72 11.32 5.09
CA ASN A 116 3.67 10.91 6.11
C ASN A 116 3.93 9.41 5.97
N MET A 117 5.16 9.02 6.27
CA MET A 117 5.58 7.64 6.17
C MET A 117 6.49 7.29 7.34
N THR A 118 6.30 6.09 7.87
CA THR A 118 7.16 5.53 8.92
C THR A 118 7.87 4.30 8.39
N VAL A 119 9.17 4.20 8.67
CA VAL A 119 10.01 3.07 8.24
C VAL A 119 10.32 2.20 9.45
N TYR A 120 10.07 0.90 9.33
CA TYR A 120 10.26 -0.08 10.39
C TYR A 120 11.31 -1.12 10.00
N PRO A 121 12.13 -1.58 10.96
CA PRO A 121 13.08 -2.66 10.72
C PRO A 121 12.35 -4.01 10.59
N GLY A 122 13.02 -4.98 9.96
CA GLY A 122 12.55 -6.37 9.96
C GLY A 122 11.23 -6.58 9.19
N ARG A 123 10.45 -7.56 9.62
CA ARG A 123 9.23 -8.01 8.94
C ARG A 123 8.00 -7.57 9.73
N ILE A 124 6.89 -7.33 9.03
CA ILE A 124 5.62 -7.10 9.70
C ILE A 124 5.20 -8.38 10.43
N ASN A 125 4.88 -8.27 11.71
CA ASN A 125 4.34 -9.35 12.53
C ASN A 125 3.01 -8.86 13.08
N ILE A 126 1.90 -9.46 12.62
CA ILE A 126 0.56 -9.06 13.03
C ILE A 126 0.20 -9.56 14.44
N ASP A 127 0.92 -10.55 14.96
CA ASP A 127 0.68 -11.16 16.27
C ASP A 127 1.44 -10.45 17.40
N GLN A 128 2.34 -9.53 17.07
CA GLN A 128 3.20 -8.85 18.04
C GLN A 128 3.14 -7.33 17.87
N PRO A 129 3.31 -6.55 18.95
CA PRO A 129 3.56 -5.12 18.82
C PRO A 129 4.73 -4.88 17.86
N GLY A 130 4.53 -3.95 16.91
CA GLY A 130 5.56 -3.61 15.93
C GLY A 130 6.84 -3.12 16.61
N PRO A 131 8.00 -3.29 15.96
CA PRO A 131 9.26 -2.77 16.47
C PRO A 131 9.24 -1.24 16.54
N GLU A 132 10.20 -0.67 17.28
CA GLU A 132 10.45 0.76 17.25
C GLU A 132 10.77 1.22 15.81
N PRO A 133 10.18 2.32 15.33
CA PRO A 133 10.49 2.88 14.01
C PRO A 133 11.98 3.21 13.85
N LEU A 134 12.53 2.98 12.66
CA LEU A 134 13.85 3.49 12.30
C LEU A 134 13.82 5.02 12.17
N PHE A 135 12.81 5.54 11.48
CA PHE A 135 12.59 6.98 11.31
C PHE A 135 11.20 7.27 10.73
N HIS A 136 10.82 8.54 10.82
CA HIS A 136 9.59 9.10 10.22
C HIS A 136 9.95 10.13 9.16
N ILE A 137 9.23 10.11 8.04
CA ILE A 137 9.29 11.12 7.00
C ILE A 137 7.94 11.86 7.01
N LYS A 138 7.99 13.18 7.13
CA LYS A 138 6.79 14.03 7.10
C LYS A 138 6.48 14.48 5.69
N LYS A 139 5.19 14.54 5.37
CA LYS A 139 4.68 15.16 4.15
C LYS A 139 5.26 16.57 3.99
N LYS A 140 5.58 16.95 2.75
CA LYS A 140 6.01 18.33 2.43
C LYS A 140 4.80 19.27 2.55
N GLU A 141 4.91 20.31 3.37
CA GLU A 141 3.96 21.44 3.33
C GLU A 141 4.20 22.22 2.03
N ILE A 142 3.13 22.43 1.25
CA ILE A 142 3.13 23.21 0.00
C ILE A 142 2.61 24.60 0.30
#